data_AF-A0A8T4RCD8-F1
#
_entry.id   AF-A0A8T4RCD8-F1
#
_cell.length_a   1.000
_cell.length_b   1.000
_cell.length_c   1.000
_cell.angle_alpha   90.00
_cell.angle_beta   90.00
_cell.angle_gamma   90.00
#
_symmetry.space_group_name_H-M   'P 1'
#
loop_
_entity.id
_entity.type
_entity.pdbx_description
1 polymer ?
#
loop_
_entity_poly.entity_id
_entity_poly.type
_entity_poly.pdbx_seq_one_letter_code
_entity_poly.pdbx_strand_id
1 'polypeptide(L)'
;MDLDYSKKEPIVFPYKHQDIYVKGKLEKVLRPMALVGVKKQNFKMNALIDTGSDRTISFLNPFGYQFGVGDTIEGEPDELRGLTGTEKAFPTHMDIWIGEHRLNVPIFWVTRPFKINEDYEMILGRKIIFDNFDVLFRQKEKKVYFYKI
;
A
#
# COMPACT_ATOMS: atom_id res chain seq x y z
N MET A 1 17.37 -21.38 3.69
CA MET A 1 18.41 -20.43 4.13
C MET A 1 17.72 -19.57 5.16
N ASP A 2 18.08 -19.70 6.44
CA ASP A 2 17.40 -18.97 7.50
C ASP A 2 17.91 -17.53 7.52
N LEU A 3 16.98 -16.57 7.58
CA LEU A 3 17.32 -15.15 7.69
C LEU A 3 17.82 -14.87 9.12
N ASP A 4 19.08 -14.47 9.24
CA ASP A 4 19.64 -13.98 10.49
C ASP A 4 19.24 -12.52 10.72
N TYR A 5 18.10 -12.30 11.38
CA TYR A 5 17.59 -10.96 11.69
C TYR A 5 18.49 -10.17 12.66
N SER A 6 19.43 -10.81 13.37
CA SER A 6 20.32 -10.10 14.30
C SER A 6 21.30 -9.16 13.60
N LYS A 7 21.47 -9.32 12.28
CA LYS A 7 22.39 -8.54 11.45
C LYS A 7 21.68 -7.57 10.49
N LYS A 8 20.34 -7.52 10.51
CA LYS A 8 19.56 -6.66 9.61
C LYS A 8 18.82 -5.61 10.43
N GLU A 9 18.98 -4.34 10.08
CA GLU A 9 18.16 -3.26 10.63
C GLU A 9 16.82 -3.20 9.89
N PRO A 10 15.67 -3.43 10.57
CA PRO A 10 14.38 -3.34 9.92
C PRO A 10 13.93 -1.89 9.79
N ILE A 11 13.14 -1.62 8.75
CA ILE A 11 12.27 -0.45 8.73
C ILE A 11 11.05 -0.76 9.59
N VAL A 12 10.78 0.08 10.58
CA VAL A 12 9.72 -0.15 11.56
C VAL A 12 8.59 0.83 11.36
N PHE A 13 7.39 0.31 11.13
CA PHE A 13 6.17 1.09 10.99
C PHE A 13 5.24 0.85 12.18
N PRO A 14 4.77 1.91 12.88
CA PRO A 14 3.77 1.76 13.92
C PRO A 14 2.39 1.52 13.31
N TYR A 15 1.53 0.80 14.03
CA TYR A 15 0.12 0.79 13.69
C TYR A 15 -0.46 2.18 13.95
N LYS A 16 -1.34 2.64 13.06
CA LYS A 16 -2.02 3.94 13.20
C LYS A 16 -3.47 3.73 13.61
N HIS A 17 -3.97 4.62 14.45
CA HIS A 17 -5.39 4.70 14.76
C HIS A 17 -6.16 5.26 13.56
N GLN A 18 -7.27 4.63 13.22
CA GLN A 18 -8.21 5.12 12.24
C GLN A 18 -9.63 4.98 12.75
N ASP A 19 -10.42 5.98 12.39
CA ASP A 19 -11.84 6.05 12.65
C ASP A 19 -12.57 5.41 11.47
N ILE A 20 -13.26 4.30 11.71
CA ILE A 20 -14.06 3.60 10.72
C ILE A 20 -15.53 3.63 11.12
N TYR A 21 -16.43 3.52 10.14
CA TYR A 21 -17.87 3.37 10.41
C TYR A 21 -18.29 1.92 10.21
N VAL A 22 -18.67 1.25 11.28
CA VAL A 22 -19.19 -0.12 11.26
C VAL A 22 -20.67 -0.08 11.64
N LYS A 23 -21.56 -0.44 10.70
CA LYS A 23 -23.02 -0.42 10.89
C LYS A 23 -23.53 0.92 11.46
N GLY A 24 -22.98 2.04 10.97
CA GLY A 24 -23.35 3.39 11.38
C GLY A 24 -22.72 3.88 12.70
N LYS A 25 -21.91 3.06 13.38
CA LYS A 25 -21.18 3.46 14.58
C LYS A 25 -19.72 3.77 14.25
N LEU A 26 -19.21 4.87 14.82
CA LEU A 26 -17.80 5.20 14.76
C LEU A 26 -17.01 4.25 15.66
N GLU A 27 -16.06 3.54 15.08
CA GLU A 27 -15.14 2.65 15.80
C GLU A 27 -13.69 3.05 15.53
N LYS A 28 -12.84 2.90 16.54
CA LYS A 28 -11.39 3.15 16.43
C LYS A 28 -10.65 1.85 16.24
N VAL A 29 -10.04 1.67 15.08
CA VAL A 29 -9.22 0.50 14.77
C VAL A 29 -7.74 0.86 14.64
N LEU A 30 -6.88 -0.12 14.90
CA LEU A 30 -5.45 -0.01 14.66
C LEU A 30 -5.11 -0.71 13.35
N ARG A 31 -4.51 0.01 12.41
CA ARG A 31 -4.12 -0.51 11.10
C ARG A 31 -2.60 -0.52 10.94
N PRO A 32 -2.02 -1.57 10.35
CA PRO A 32 -0.61 -1.59 9.99
C PRO A 32 -0.37 -0.67 8.79
N MET A 33 0.18 0.53 9.03
CA MET A 33 0.36 1.54 7.99
C MET A 33 1.85 1.82 7.73
N ALA A 34 2.28 1.73 6.48
CA ALA A 34 3.57 2.21 6.03
C ALA A 34 3.47 3.63 5.48
N LEU A 35 4.56 4.39 5.58
CA LEU A 35 4.72 5.64 4.86
C LEU A 35 5.60 5.37 3.63
N VAL A 36 5.01 5.42 2.45
CA VAL A 36 5.64 5.01 1.18
C VAL A 36 5.74 6.23 0.30
N GLY A 37 6.91 6.57 -0.22
CA GLY A 37 6.95 7.62 -1.23
C GLY A 37 6.89 7.10 -2.65
N VAL A 38 6.43 7.96 -3.57
CA VAL A 38 6.06 7.59 -4.94
C VAL A 38 6.56 8.65 -5.94
N LYS A 39 7.17 8.20 -7.05
CA LYS A 39 7.69 9.00 -8.20
C LYS A 39 8.82 9.98 -7.91
N LYS A 40 8.59 11.07 -7.16
CA LYS A 40 9.64 12.01 -6.69
C LYS A 40 9.70 12.14 -5.16
N GLN A 41 10.92 12.30 -4.64
CA GLN A 41 11.34 12.17 -3.23
C GLN A 41 10.45 12.81 -2.15
N ASN A 42 9.59 13.77 -2.49
CA ASN A 42 8.82 14.55 -1.52
C ASN A 42 7.35 14.13 -1.35
N PHE A 43 6.79 13.29 -2.23
CA PHE A 43 5.42 12.80 -2.03
C PHE A 43 5.44 11.49 -1.27
N LYS A 44 4.66 11.42 -0.18
CA LYS A 44 4.51 10.24 0.66
C LYS A 44 3.04 9.92 0.83
N MET A 45 2.74 8.63 0.71
CA MET A 45 1.40 8.08 0.84
C MET A 45 1.30 7.21 2.08
N ASN A 46 0.16 7.31 2.78
CA ASN A 46 -0.21 6.39 3.83
C ASN A 46 -0.72 5.09 3.21
N ALA A 47 0.11 4.05 3.30
CA ALA A 47 -0.19 2.77 2.69
C ALA A 47 -0.58 1.72 3.73
N LEU A 48 -1.73 1.07 3.56
CA LEU A 48 -2.12 -0.08 4.36
C LEU A 48 -1.28 -1.28 3.96
N ILE A 49 -0.64 -1.92 4.93
CA ILE A 49 0.13 -3.16 4.71
C ILE A 49 -0.86 -4.32 4.80
N ASP A 50 -1.19 -4.93 3.67
CA ASP A 50 -2.29 -5.91 3.59
C ASP A 50 -1.84 -7.24 3.00
N THR A 51 -1.72 -8.25 3.86
CA THR A 51 -1.42 -9.63 3.46
C THR A 51 -2.56 -10.27 2.64
N GLY A 52 -3.79 -9.76 2.75
CA GLY A 52 -4.96 -10.23 2.02
C GLY A 52 -5.03 -9.70 0.59
N SER A 53 -4.24 -8.68 0.24
CA SER A 53 -4.14 -8.18 -1.12
C SER A 53 -2.94 -8.79 -1.85
N ASP A 54 -3.19 -9.33 -3.03
CA ASP A 54 -2.15 -9.79 -3.94
C ASP A 54 -1.40 -8.63 -4.61
N ARG A 55 -2.06 -7.48 -4.79
CA ARG A 55 -1.55 -6.35 -5.61
C ARG A 55 -1.38 -5.09 -4.77
N THR A 56 -0.39 -4.29 -5.15
CA THR A 56 -0.29 -2.91 -4.66
C THR A 56 -1.29 -2.06 -5.42
N ILE A 57 -2.19 -1.39 -4.70
CA ILE A 57 -3.34 -0.68 -5.28
C ILE A 57 -3.33 0.76 -4.79
N SER A 58 -3.69 1.70 -5.65
CA SER A 58 -3.90 3.10 -5.30
C SER A 58 -5.03 3.68 -6.16
N PHE A 59 -5.51 4.86 -5.82
CA PHE A 59 -6.62 5.50 -6.51
C PHE A 59 -6.13 6.32 -7.70
N LEU A 60 -6.76 6.14 -8.86
CA LEU A 60 -6.48 6.96 -10.03
C LEU A 60 -6.78 8.44 -9.75
N ASN A 61 -7.92 8.73 -9.12
CA ASN A 61 -8.29 10.08 -8.69
C ASN A 61 -8.25 10.18 -7.15
N PRO A 62 -7.46 11.09 -6.55
CA PRO A 62 -6.62 12.11 -7.21
C PRO A 62 -5.18 11.65 -7.51
N PHE A 63 -4.71 10.57 -6.90
CA PHE A 63 -3.28 10.28 -6.83
C PHE A 63 -2.65 9.93 -8.18
N GLY A 64 -3.28 9.05 -8.97
CA GLY A 64 -2.78 8.70 -10.30
C GLY A 64 -2.66 9.91 -11.23
N TYR A 65 -3.66 10.80 -11.24
CA TYR A 65 -3.59 12.09 -11.98
C TYR A 65 -2.48 13.00 -11.43
N GLN A 66 -2.32 13.09 -10.12
CA GLN A 66 -1.24 13.87 -9.51
C GLN A 66 0.15 13.36 -9.95
N PHE A 67 0.28 12.08 -10.24
CA PHE A 67 1.50 11.49 -10.78
C PHE A 67 1.55 11.44 -12.31
N GLY A 68 0.59 12.04 -13.02
CA GLY A 68 0.52 12.04 -14.49
C GLY A 68 0.22 10.67 -15.11
N VAL A 69 -0.21 9.69 -14.31
CA VAL A 69 -0.65 8.37 -14.81
C VAL A 69 -1.98 8.51 -15.54
N GLY A 70 -2.90 9.29 -14.98
CA GLY A 70 -4.24 9.44 -15.55
C GLY A 70 -4.28 10.09 -16.93
N ASP A 71 -3.23 10.83 -17.30
CA ASP A 71 -3.08 11.46 -18.62
C ASP A 71 -2.49 10.50 -19.68
N THR A 72 -1.96 9.35 -19.23
CA THR A 72 -1.26 8.37 -20.07
C THR A 72 -1.93 6.98 -20.06
N ILE A 73 -3.14 6.88 -19.52
CA ILE A 73 -3.88 5.62 -19.53
C ILE A 73 -4.33 5.31 -20.96
N GLU A 74 -3.93 4.12 -21.41
CA GLU A 74 -4.35 3.56 -22.69
C GLU A 74 -4.75 2.09 -22.49
N GLY A 75 -5.62 1.59 -23.37
CA GLY A 75 -6.08 0.20 -23.35
C GLY A 75 -7.25 -0.06 -22.39
N GLU A 76 -7.57 -1.35 -22.23
CA GLU A 76 -8.65 -1.82 -21.36
C GLU A 76 -8.13 -2.03 -19.92
N PRO A 77 -8.93 -1.68 -18.89
CA PRO A 77 -8.55 -1.89 -17.50
C PRO A 77 -8.57 -3.37 -17.12
N ASP A 78 -7.70 -3.75 -16.19
CA ASP A 78 -7.78 -5.02 -15.49
C ASP A 78 -8.97 -5.03 -14.52
N GLU A 79 -9.57 -6.21 -14.34
CA GLU A 79 -10.58 -6.44 -13.31
C GLU A 79 -9.94 -7.00 -12.03
N LEU A 80 -9.97 -6.23 -10.96
CA LEU A 80 -9.53 -6.62 -9.62
C LEU A 80 -10.73 -7.08 -8.79
N ARG A 81 -10.70 -8.31 -8.29
CA ARG A 81 -11.77 -8.85 -7.45
C ARG A 81 -11.43 -8.71 -5.96
N GLY A 82 -12.31 -8.05 -5.22
CA GLY A 82 -12.27 -7.94 -3.77
C GLY A 82 -13.47 -8.63 -3.10
N LEU A 83 -13.57 -8.46 -1.78
CA LEU A 83 -14.67 -9.04 -0.99
C LEU A 83 -16.04 -8.45 -1.35
N THR A 84 -16.07 -7.18 -1.76
CA THR A 84 -17.31 -6.42 -1.98
C THR A 84 -17.68 -6.25 -3.44
N GLY A 85 -16.87 -6.75 -4.38
CA GLY A 85 -17.12 -6.61 -5.81
C GLY A 85 -15.86 -6.62 -6.65
N THR A 86 -16.01 -6.17 -7.89
CA THR A 86 -14.93 -6.03 -8.87
C THR A 86 -14.67 -4.55 -9.13
N GLU A 87 -13.39 -4.18 -9.17
CA GLU A 87 -12.94 -2.83 -9.49
C GLU A 87 -12.11 -2.85 -10.77
N LYS A 88 -12.28 -1.82 -11.61
CA LYS A 88 -11.43 -1.62 -12.79
C LYS A 88 -10.16 -0.90 -12.38
N ALA A 89 -9.01 -1.36 -12.85
CA ALA A 89 -7.73 -0.75 -12.54
C ALA A 89 -6.75 -0.76 -13.72
N PHE A 90 -5.90 0.25 -13.79
CA PHE A 90 -4.82 0.31 -14.78
C PHE A 90 -3.48 0.07 -14.09
N PRO A 91 -2.73 -0.99 -14.45
CA PRO A 91 -1.42 -1.22 -13.89
C PRO A 91 -0.41 -0.24 -14.50
N THR A 92 0.40 0.42 -13.66
CA THR A 92 1.51 1.25 -14.12
C THR A 92 2.70 1.07 -13.20
N HIS A 93 3.89 0.84 -13.77
CA HIS A 93 5.12 0.73 -13.01
C HIS A 93 5.52 2.09 -12.45
N MET A 94 5.77 2.14 -11.15
CA MET A 94 6.11 3.34 -10.42
C MET A 94 7.29 3.07 -9.51
N ASP A 95 8.21 4.03 -9.46
CA ASP A 95 9.26 4.05 -8.45
C ASP A 95 8.63 4.41 -7.10
N ILE A 96 8.79 3.53 -6.13
CA ILE A 96 8.40 3.73 -4.74
C ILE A 96 9.60 3.62 -3.82
N TRP A 97 9.50 4.20 -2.63
CA TRP A 97 10.46 4.01 -1.55
C TRP A 97 9.82 3.69 -0.22
N ILE A 98 10.38 2.68 0.43
CA ILE A 98 10.05 2.23 1.78
C ILE A 98 11.35 2.36 2.57
N GLY A 99 11.41 3.32 3.50
CA GLY A 99 12.67 3.74 4.11
C GLY A 99 13.65 4.26 3.05
N GLU A 100 14.85 3.69 3.01
CA GLU A 100 15.88 4.04 2.02
C GLU A 100 15.83 3.16 0.76
N HIS A 101 15.02 2.11 0.76
CA HIS A 101 14.97 1.15 -0.35
C HIS A 101 14.03 1.63 -1.45
N ARG A 102 14.53 1.65 -2.67
CA ARG A 102 13.77 1.97 -3.87
C ARG A 102 13.35 0.70 -4.60
N LEU A 103 12.10 0.65 -5.03
CA LEU A 103 11.54 -0.43 -5.83
C LEU A 103 10.80 0.16 -7.02
N ASN A 104 10.93 -0.46 -8.20
CA ASN A 104 10.04 -0.19 -9.32
C ASN A 104 8.96 -1.28 -9.32
N VAL A 105 7.71 -0.90 -9.03
CA VAL A 105 6.62 -1.86 -8.86
C VAL A 105 5.37 -1.43 -9.64
N PRO A 106 4.59 -2.37 -10.20
CA PRO A 106 3.27 -2.08 -10.72
C PRO A 106 2.34 -1.65 -9.58
N ILE A 107 1.81 -0.44 -9.69
CA ILE A 107 0.67 0.03 -8.90
C ILE A 107 -0.57 -0.10 -9.78
N PHE A 108 -1.61 -0.72 -9.23
CA PHE A 108 -2.89 -0.83 -9.89
C PHE A 108 -3.75 0.38 -9.50
N TRP A 109 -3.97 1.26 -10.46
CA TRP A 109 -4.72 2.50 -10.27
C TRP A 109 -6.21 2.26 -10.45
N VAL A 110 -6.94 2.06 -9.35
CA VAL A 110 -8.39 1.82 -9.40
C VAL A 110 -9.13 3.07 -9.86
N THR A 111 -10.14 2.88 -10.70
CA THR A 111 -10.90 3.98 -11.31
C THR A 111 -11.90 4.62 -10.35
N ARG A 112 -12.30 3.93 -9.27
CA ARG A 112 -13.14 4.54 -8.24
C ARG A 112 -12.40 5.71 -7.59
N PRO A 113 -13.05 6.85 -7.34
CA PRO A 113 -12.41 7.98 -6.69
C PRO A 113 -12.08 7.65 -5.23
N PHE A 114 -10.95 8.17 -4.76
CA PHE A 114 -10.64 8.23 -3.34
C PHE A 114 -11.73 9.02 -2.61
N LYS A 115 -12.16 8.53 -1.45
CA LYS A 115 -13.08 9.23 -0.57
C LYS A 115 -12.34 9.63 0.70
N ILE A 116 -12.69 10.76 1.30
CA ILE A 116 -12.03 11.26 2.50
C ILE A 116 -12.15 10.30 3.70
N ASN A 117 -13.13 9.40 3.67
CA ASN A 117 -13.35 8.35 4.66
C ASN A 117 -12.71 7.00 4.27
N GLU A 118 -11.83 6.96 3.27
CA GLU A 118 -11.03 5.77 3.00
C GLU A 118 -9.91 5.63 4.03
N ASP A 119 -9.71 4.39 4.47
CA ASP A 119 -8.71 3.99 5.47
C ASP A 119 -7.27 4.03 4.92
N TYR A 120 -7.06 4.34 3.64
CA TYR A 120 -5.74 4.28 3.03
C TYR A 120 -5.69 5.09 1.74
N GLU A 121 -4.50 5.58 1.42
CA GLU A 121 -4.22 6.19 0.12
C GLU A 121 -3.68 5.14 -0.87
N MET A 122 -3.05 4.09 -0.32
CA MET A 122 -2.47 2.96 -1.05
C MET A 122 -2.63 1.67 -0.24
N ILE A 123 -2.75 0.52 -0.91
CA ILE A 123 -2.55 -0.80 -0.31
C ILE A 123 -1.21 -1.34 -0.79
N LEU A 124 -0.37 -1.84 0.13
CA LEU A 124 0.80 -2.65 -0.17
C LEU A 124 0.40 -4.12 -0.17
N GLY A 125 0.31 -4.71 -1.36
CA GLY A 125 0.00 -6.12 -1.53
C GLY A 125 1.24 -7.01 -1.48
N ARG A 126 1.02 -8.29 -1.18
CA ARG A 126 2.11 -9.24 -0.88
C ARG A 126 3.02 -9.58 -2.07
N LYS A 127 2.51 -9.70 -3.30
CA LYS A 127 3.25 -10.36 -4.41
C LYS A 127 4.53 -9.66 -4.86
N ILE A 128 4.76 -8.41 -4.48
CA ILE A 128 5.98 -7.69 -4.86
C ILE A 128 6.66 -7.13 -3.64
N ILE A 129 5.89 -6.59 -2.69
CA ILE A 129 6.46 -6.03 -1.49
C ILE A 129 7.08 -7.14 -0.62
N PHE A 130 6.42 -8.30 -0.48
CA PHE A 130 6.89 -9.34 0.44
C PHE A 130 7.97 -10.24 -0.20
N ASP A 131 8.11 -10.16 -1.52
CA ASP A 131 9.24 -10.78 -2.23
C ASP A 131 10.53 -9.96 -2.06
N ASN A 132 10.39 -8.65 -1.78
CA ASN A 132 11.52 -7.76 -1.55
C ASN A 132 11.85 -7.56 -0.07
N PHE A 133 10.86 -7.74 0.80
CA PHE A 133 10.97 -7.57 2.23
C PHE A 133 10.38 -8.76 2.95
N ASP A 134 11.08 -9.23 3.97
CA ASP A 134 10.49 -10.08 4.97
C ASP A 134 9.72 -9.22 5.98
N VAL A 135 8.41 -9.42 6.03
CA VAL A 135 7.47 -8.54 6.73
C VAL A 135 6.93 -9.25 7.97
N LEU A 136 7.29 -8.74 9.15
CA LEU A 136 6.86 -9.28 10.43
C LEU A 136 5.85 -8.34 11.12
N PHE A 137 4.64 -8.84 11.35
CA PHE A 137 3.61 -8.16 12.13
C PHE A 137 3.74 -8.52 13.61
N ARG A 138 4.12 -7.55 14.45
CA ARG A 138 4.11 -7.71 15.92
C ARG A 138 2.93 -6.97 16.53
N GLN A 139 1.77 -7.63 16.49
CA GLN A 139 0.50 -7.05 16.97
C GLN A 139 0.55 -6.54 18.41
N LYS A 140 1.10 -7.33 19.33
CA LYS A 140 1.24 -6.95 20.75
C LYS A 140 2.04 -5.65 20.92
N GLU A 141 3.05 -5.45 20.07
CA GLU A 141 3.89 -4.25 20.05
C GLU A 141 3.31 -3.12 19.18
N LYS A 142 2.23 -3.39 18.43
CA LYS A 142 1.62 -2.47 17.46
C LYS A 142 2.64 -1.97 16.43
N LYS A 143 3.49 -2.87 15.92
CA LYS A 143 4.55 -2.55 14.95
C LYS A 143 4.59 -3.58 13.82
N VAL A 144 4.96 -3.11 12.63
CA VAL A 144 5.34 -3.96 11.50
C VAL A 144 6.81 -3.70 11.17
N TYR A 145 7.57 -4.76 10.97
CA TYR A 145 8.99 -4.73 10.68
C TYR A 145 9.21 -5.22 9.25
N PHE A 146 9.94 -4.44 8.46
CA PHE A 146 10.33 -4.77 7.10
C PHE A 146 11.83 -5.00 7.08
N TYR A 147 12.25 -6.25 6.90
CA TYR A 147 13.66 -6.60 6.71
C TYR A 147 13.90 -6.77 5.21
N LYS A 148 14.83 -6.00 4.64
CA LYS A 148 15.19 -6.19 3.23
C LYS A 148 15.74 -7.60 3.03
N ILE A 149 15.21 -8.33 2.05
CA ILE A 149 15.73 -9.64 1.63
C ILE A 149 16.99 -9.44 0.82
#